data_AF-A0A392UYK7-F1
#
_entry.id   AF-A0A392UYK7-F1
#
_cell.length_a   1.000
_cell.length_b   1.000
_cell.length_c   1.000
_cell.angle_alpha   90.00
_cell.angle_beta   90.00
_cell.angle_gamma   90.00
#
_symmetry.space_group_name_H-M   'P 1'
#
loop_
_entity.id
_entity.type
_entity.pdbx_description
1 polymer ?
#
loop_
_entity_poly.entity_id
_entity_poly.type
_entity_poly.pdbx_seq_one_letter_code
_entity_poly.pdbx_strand_id
1 'polypeptide(L)' 'MGYTKVMSFELNGVQIKTTVSDELKVIDEHISSFLQPTDNHGTKVIGFDIERRLPFK' A
#
# COMPACT_ATOMS: atom_id res chain seq x y z
N MET A 1 2.36 2.18 -19.63
CA MET A 1 1.11 2.57 -18.98
C MET A 1 0.90 1.54 -17.90
N GLY A 2 1.43 1.79 -16.72
CA GLY A 2 1.23 0.87 -15.62
C GLY A 2 -0.17 1.03 -15.06
N TYR A 3 -0.59 -0.03 -14.38
CA TYR A 3 -2.00 -0.30 -14.18
C TYR A 3 -2.31 -0.16 -12.70
N THR A 4 -2.85 0.98 -12.30
CA THR A 4 -3.47 1.10 -10.99
C THR A 4 -4.81 0.36 -11.03
N LYS A 5 -4.98 -0.67 -10.21
CA LYS A 5 -6.22 -1.47 -10.18
C LYS A 5 -6.76 -1.57 -8.77
N VAL A 6 -8.06 -1.38 -8.62
CA VAL A 6 -8.75 -1.69 -7.36
C VAL A 6 -9.06 -3.18 -7.33
N MET A 7 -8.52 -3.89 -6.32
CA MET A 7 -8.67 -5.32 -6.14
C MET A 7 -9.10 -5.64 -4.71
N SER A 8 -9.73 -6.81 -4.52
CA SER A 8 -10.07 -7.31 -3.21
C SER A 8 -9.13 -8.44 -2.81
N PHE A 9 -8.65 -8.45 -1.57
CA PHE A 9 -7.82 -9.49 -0.97
C PHE A 9 -8.45 -9.97 0.32
N GLU A 10 -8.21 -11.21 0.69
CA GLU A 10 -8.50 -11.69 2.04
C GLU A 10 -7.26 -11.48 2.90
N LEU A 11 -7.40 -10.71 3.98
CA LEU A 11 -6.35 -10.45 4.95
C LEU A 11 -6.88 -10.79 6.34
N ASN A 12 -6.30 -11.79 7.01
CA ASN A 12 -6.74 -12.28 8.32
C ASN A 12 -8.24 -12.65 8.38
N GLY A 13 -8.78 -13.28 7.32
CA GLY A 13 -10.19 -13.65 7.24
C GLY A 13 -11.15 -12.49 6.93
N VAL A 14 -10.63 -11.29 6.67
CA VAL A 14 -11.41 -10.10 6.30
C VAL A 14 -11.13 -9.74 4.84
N GLN A 15 -12.19 -9.51 4.06
CA GLN A 15 -12.06 -9.06 2.69
C GLN A 15 -11.80 -7.55 2.64
N ILE A 16 -10.61 -7.16 2.18
CA ILE A 16 -10.19 -5.77 2.02
C ILE A 16 -10.19 -5.38 0.54
N LYS A 17 -10.79 -4.24 0.21
CA LYS A 17 -10.72 -3.65 -1.13
C LYS A 17 -9.63 -2.58 -1.12
N THR A 18 -8.59 -2.75 -1.92
CA THR A 18 -7.42 -1.87 -1.93
C THR A 18 -6.95 -1.58 -3.35
N THR A 19 -6.11 -0.55 -3.47
CA THR A 19 -5.44 -0.17 -4.71
C THR A 19 -4.15 -0.98 -4.83
N VAL A 20 -3.96 -1.63 -5.97
CA VAL A 20 -2.76 -2.37 -6.34
C VAL A 20 -2.07 -1.60 -7.45
N SER A 21 -0.77 -1.39 -7.30
CA SER A 21 0.07 -0.73 -8.29
C SER A 21 1.45 -1.37 -8.30
N ASP A 22 1.99 -1.62 -9.48
CA ASP A 22 3.40 -1.90 -9.73
C ASP A 22 4.18 -0.64 -10.19
N GLU A 23 3.50 0.50 -10.32
CA GLU A 23 4.11 1.76 -10.71
C GLU A 23 4.78 2.44 -9.51
N LEU A 24 6.12 2.42 -9.49
CA LEU A 24 6.94 3.09 -8.47
C LEU A 24 6.51 4.54 -8.23
N LYS A 25 6.25 5.31 -9.30
CA LYS A 25 5.82 6.71 -9.18
C LYS A 25 4.53 6.87 -8.37
N VAL A 26 3.53 6.01 -8.60
CA VAL A 26 2.25 6.05 -7.88
C VAL A 26 2.45 5.66 -6.41
N ILE A 27 3.30 4.68 -6.14
CA ILE A 27 3.65 4.26 -4.78
C ILE A 27 4.35 5.41 -4.04
N ASP A 28 5.34 6.04 -4.67
CA ASP A 28 6.11 7.15 -4.11
C ASP A 28 5.22 8.36 -3.82
N GLU A 29 4.33 8.73 -4.76
CA GLU A 29 3.36 9.81 -4.57
C GLU A 29 2.41 9.53 -3.40
N HIS A 30 1.92 8.29 -3.28
CA HIS A 30 1.01 7.90 -2.20
C HIS A 30 1.69 7.98 -0.82
N ILE A 31 2.88 7.38 -0.68
CA ILE A 31 3.66 7.43 0.58
C ILE A 31 4.02 8.87 0.91
N SER A 32 4.49 9.64 -0.07
CA SER A 32 4.87 11.05 0.12
C SER A 32 3.68 11.88 0.61
N SER A 33 2.49 11.70 0.03
CA SER A 33 1.29 12.43 0.44
C SER A 33 0.90 12.14 1.89
N PHE A 34 1.10 10.91 2.37
CA PHE A 34 0.84 10.55 3.75
C PHE A 34 1.82 11.21 4.72
N LEU A 35 3.11 11.24 4.36
CA LEU A 35 4.19 11.82 5.16
C LEU A 35 4.17 13.34 5.18
N GLN A 36 3.50 13.99 4.24
CA GLN A 36 3.40 15.45 4.22
C GLN A 36 2.81 15.98 5.54
N PRO A 37 3.36 17.09 6.06
CA PRO A 37 2.76 17.80 7.18
C PRO A 37 1.33 18.17 6.83
N THR A 38 0.41 17.90 7.74
CA THR A 38 -1.00 18.31 7.65
C THR A 38 -1.32 19.08 8.91
N ASP A 39 -2.34 19.95 8.88
CA ASP A 39 -2.83 20.66 10.07
C ASP A 39 -3.41 19.72 11.15
N ASN A 40 -3.50 18.43 10.84
CA ASN A 40 -3.79 17.38 11.81
C ASN A 40 -2.56 17.06 12.67
N HIS A 41 -2.65 17.38 13.97
CA HIS A 41 -1.64 17.07 14.98
C HIS A 41 -1.70 15.63 15.53
N GLY A 42 -2.61 14.80 15.01
CA GLY A 42 -2.71 13.39 15.38
C GLY A 42 -1.47 12.58 14.96
N THR A 43 -1.16 11.54 15.73
CA THR A 43 -0.10 10.59 15.38
C THR A 43 -0.44 9.88 14.07
N LYS A 44 0.47 9.96 13.09
CA LYS A 44 0.41 9.20 11.85
C LYS A 44 1.04 7.83 12.07
N VAL A 45 0.34 6.76 11.69
CA VAL A 45 0.82 5.37 11.82
C VAL A 45 0.80 4.71 10.46
N ILE A 46 1.90 4.05 10.09
CA ILE A 46 2.02 3.21 8.89
C ILE A 46 2.27 1.77 9.37
N GLY A 47 1.40 0.85 8.97
CA GLY A 47 1.64 -0.59 9.09
C GLY A 47 2.10 -1.15 7.75
N PHE A 48 3.05 -2.09 7.77
CA PHE A 48 3.50 -2.80 6.57
C PHE A 48 3.48 -4.31 6.80
N ASP A 49 3.13 -5.05 5.75
CA ASP A 49 3.21 -6.50 5.66
C ASP A 49 3.88 -6.86 4.33
N ILE A 50 4.67 -7.93 4.31
CA ILE A 50 5.49 -8.30 3.16
C ILE A 50 5.34 -9.80 2.89
N GLU A 51 4.80 -10.12 1.72
CA GLU A 51 4.85 -11.49 1.20
C GLU A 51 6.15 -11.69 0.41
N ARG A 52 6.94 -12.69 0.83
CA ARG A 52 8.18 -13.07 0.12
C ARG A 52 8.03 -14.46 -0.46
N ARG A 53 8.13 -14.58 -1.79
CA ARG A 53 8.33 -15.90 -2.41
C ARG A 53 9.73 -16.40 -2.05
N LEU A 54 9.80 -17.55 -1.38
CA LEU A 54 11.08 -18.23 -1.13
C LEU A 54 11.68 -18.66 -2.47
N PRO A 55 13.01 -18.58 -2.66
CA PRO A 55 13.64 -19.10 -3.87
C PRO A 55 13.35 -20.60 -3.96
N PHE A 56 12.86 -21.04 -5.13
CA PHE A 56 12.65 -22.45 -5.42
C PHE A 56 13.95 -23.23 -5.18
N LYS A 57 13.84 -24.35 -4.47
CA LYS A 57 14.95 -25.26 -4.17
C LYS A 57 15.21 -26.20 -5.35
#